data_AF-A0A8K0D0G0-F1
#
_entry.id   AF-A0A8K0D0G0-F1
#
_cell.length_a   1.000
_cell.length_b   1.000
_cell.length_c   1.000
_cell.angle_alpha   90.00
_cell.angle_beta   90.00
_cell.angle_gamma   90.00
#
_symmetry.space_group_name_H-M   'P 1'
#
loop_
_entity.id
_entity.type
_entity.pdbx_description
1 polymer ?
#
loop_
_entity_poly.entity_id
_entity_poly.type
_entity_poly.pdbx_seq_one_letter_code
_entity_poly.pdbx_strand_id
1 'polypeptide(L)'
;CDSEPATSREFGHFCNPFETVYHYFRSLHKCDIWPWGTCKLGNNKFKTKKECEKIVLSICKRPAQTESKVRISIKDYIRMKT
;
A
#
# COMPACT_ATOMS: atom_id res chain seq x y z
N CYS A 1 -11.11 -1.84 -0.15
CA CYS A 1 -9.93 -1.10 0.35
C CYS A 1 -9.83 -1.35 1.84
N ASP A 2 -9.93 -2.62 2.21
CA ASP A 2 -10.29 -3.01 3.55
C ASP A 2 -9.30 -4.08 3.96
N SER A 3 -8.56 -3.78 5.01
CA SER A 3 -7.81 -4.75 5.75
C SER A 3 -8.13 -4.45 7.20
N GLU A 4 -8.62 -5.48 7.90
CA GLU A 4 -9.05 -5.42 9.28
C GLU A 4 -8.05 -4.70 10.19
N PRO A 5 -8.51 -4.08 11.30
CA PRO A 5 -7.61 -3.49 12.27
C PRO A 5 -6.67 -4.58 12.79
N ALA A 6 -5.35 -4.33 12.73
CA ALA A 6 -4.36 -5.23 13.30
C ALA A 6 -4.68 -5.45 14.79
N THR A 7 -5.20 -6.62 15.11
CA THR A 7 -5.60 -7.02 16.46
C THR A 7 -4.36 -7.27 17.31
N SER A 8 -3.96 -6.22 18.04
CA SER A 8 -3.47 -6.19 19.43
C SER A 8 -2.45 -7.20 20.00
N ARG A 9 -1.83 -8.16 19.29
CA ARG A 9 -0.79 -9.02 19.89
C ARG A 9 0.33 -9.39 18.93
N GLU A 10 1.32 -8.51 18.88
CA GLU A 10 2.75 -8.80 18.73
C GLU A 10 3.44 -7.43 18.66
N PHE A 11 3.89 -6.92 19.81
CA PHE A 11 4.78 -5.78 19.83
C PHE A 11 6.09 -6.23 19.17
N GLY A 12 6.20 -6.02 17.86
CA GLY A 12 7.38 -6.40 17.08
C GLY A 12 8.65 -5.89 17.76
N HIS A 13 9.75 -6.62 17.60
CA HIS A 13 11.02 -6.30 18.26
C HIS A 13 11.40 -4.82 18.10
N PHE A 14 11.61 -4.13 19.23
CA PHE A 14 12.19 -2.80 19.25
C PHE A 14 13.65 -2.90 18.81
N CYS A 15 14.02 -2.15 17.79
CA CYS A 15 15.39 -2.17 17.27
C CYS A 15 15.89 -0.78 16.88
N ASN A 16 15.01 0.23 16.93
CA ASN A 16 15.34 1.62 16.67
C ASN A 16 14.89 2.46 17.87
N PRO A 17 15.58 3.58 18.16
CA PRO A 17 15.05 4.60 19.06
C PRO A 17 13.64 5.02 18.60
N PHE A 18 12.75 5.28 19.56
CA PHE A 18 11.42 5.76 19.24
C PHE A 18 11.50 7.14 18.59
N GLU A 19 10.98 7.22 17.37
CA GLU A 19 10.82 8.47 16.63
C GLU A 19 9.34 8.72 16.37
N THR A 20 8.95 9.98 16.46
CA THR A 20 7.60 10.42 16.09
C THR A 20 7.55 10.64 14.60
N VAL A 21 6.72 9.88 13.88
CA VAL A 21 6.63 9.93 12.42
C VAL A 21 5.19 10.06 11.95
N TYR A 22 4.99 10.48 10.71
CA TYR A 22 3.69 10.37 10.07
C TYR A 22 3.51 8.96 9.52
N HIS A 23 2.38 8.34 9.86
CA HIS A 23 2.00 7.00 9.42
C HIS A 23 0.63 7.09 8.73
N TYR A 24 0.50 6.44 7.56
CA TYR A 24 -0.80 6.37 6.90
C TYR A 24 -1.64 5.24 7.50
N PHE A 25 -2.74 5.62 8.14
CA PHE A 25 -3.75 4.68 8.65
C PHE A 25 -4.76 4.39 7.56
N ARG A 26 -4.61 3.23 6.90
CA ARG A 26 -5.53 2.78 5.85
C ARG A 26 -6.98 2.72 6.32
N SER A 27 -7.22 2.25 7.55
CA SER A 27 -8.56 2.14 8.15
C SER A 27 -9.27 3.49 8.32
N LEU A 28 -8.51 4.56 8.49
CA LEU A 28 -9.02 5.91 8.71
C LEU A 28 -8.83 6.80 7.47
N HIS A 29 -8.26 6.25 6.39
CA HIS A 29 -7.86 6.98 5.19
C HIS A 29 -7.12 8.29 5.47
N LYS A 30 -6.29 8.32 6.53
CA LYS A 30 -5.61 9.54 6.97
C LYS A 30 -4.17 9.29 7.39
N CYS A 31 -3.38 10.33 7.26
CA CYS A 31 -2.04 10.41 7.82
C CYS A 31 -2.10 11.01 9.22
N ASP A 32 -1.56 10.30 10.19
CA ASP A 32 -1.51 10.75 11.58
C ASP A 32 -0.17 10.41 12.21
N ILE A 33 0.14 11.06 13.33
CA ILE A 33 1.39 10.87 14.06
C ILE A 33 1.38 9.51 14.76
N TRP A 34 2.49 8.78 14.68
CA TRP A 34 2.64 7.45 15.28
C TRP A 34 4.07 7.24 15.83
N PRO A 35 4.23 6.57 16.99
CA PRO A 35 5.55 6.19 17.50
C PRO A 35 6.14 5.03 16.67
N TRP A 36 7.30 5.26 16.07
CA TRP A 36 8.04 4.26 15.31
C TRP A 36 9.31 3.85 16.06
N GLY A 37 9.42 2.58 16.43
CA GLY A 37 10.62 2.04 17.12
C GLY A 37 10.84 0.55 16.88
N THR A 38 9.92 -0.11 16.18
CA THR A 38 9.99 -1.54 15.90
C THR A 38 10.66 -1.80 14.57
N CYS A 39 11.29 -2.97 14.43
CA CYS A 39 11.88 -3.49 13.19
C CYS A 39 10.82 -3.94 12.19
N LYS A 40 9.73 -3.19 12.05
CA LYS A 40 8.71 -3.50 11.04
C LYS A 40 9.29 -3.26 9.65
N LEU A 41 9.22 -4.31 8.83
CA LEU A 41 9.47 -4.21 7.39
C LEU A 41 8.38 -3.34 6.76
N GLY A 42 8.77 -2.25 6.10
CA GLY A 42 7.86 -1.41 5.32
C GLY A 42 8.18 0.08 5.41
N ASN A 43 7.82 0.82 4.36
CA ASN A 43 8.11 2.24 4.21
C ASN A 43 6.91 3.14 4.58
N ASN A 44 5.99 2.67 5.44
CA ASN A 44 4.83 3.46 5.89
C ASN A 44 5.21 4.44 7.02
N LYS A 45 6.28 5.19 6.81
CA LYS A 45 6.86 6.15 7.76
C LYS A 45 7.30 7.38 6.97
N PHE A 46 6.79 8.55 7.32
CA PHE A 46 7.08 9.81 6.64
C PHE A 46 7.51 10.87 7.63
N LYS A 47 8.38 11.78 7.19
CA LYS A 47 8.85 12.90 8.02
C LYS A 47 7.82 14.02 8.04
N THR A 48 7.02 14.16 6.99
CA THR A 48 6.01 15.22 6.88
C THR A 48 4.63 14.67 6.53
N LYS A 49 3.58 15.37 6.99
CA LYS A 49 2.18 15.06 6.64
C LYS A 49 1.96 15.06 5.14
N LYS A 50 2.54 16.03 4.42
CA LYS A 50 2.42 16.18 2.97
C LYS A 50 3.00 14.99 2.21
N GLU A 51 4.14 14.46 2.65
CA GLU A 51 4.72 13.23 2.06
C GLU A 51 3.82 12.01 2.27
N CYS A 52 3.25 11.88 3.47
CA CYS A 52 2.31 10.81 3.78
C CYS A 52 1.04 10.91 2.92
N GLU A 53 0.46 12.11 2.79
CA GLU A 53 -0.79 12.31 2.05
C GLU A 53 -0.64 12.09 0.54
N LYS A 54 0.56 12.26 -0.03
CA LYS A 54 0.85 11.90 -1.42
C LYS A 54 0.56 10.43 -1.72
N ILE A 55 0.68 9.55 -0.73
CA ILE A 55 0.42 8.10 -0.90
C ILE A 55 -1.06 7.77 -0.98
N VAL A 56 -1.93 8.62 -0.44
CA VAL A 56 -3.40 8.45 -0.54
C VAL A 56 -3.83 8.38 -2.01
N LEU A 57 -3.16 9.14 -2.89
CA LEU A 57 -3.42 9.17 -4.33
C LEU A 57 -2.95 7.90 -5.07
N SER A 58 -1.96 7.17 -4.53
CA SER A 58 -1.41 5.96 -5.17
C SER A 58 -2.03 4.66 -4.66
N ILE A 59 -2.46 4.61 -3.39
CA ILE A 59 -3.13 3.42 -2.82
C ILE A 59 -4.58 3.29 -3.28
N CYS A 60 -5.28 4.42 -3.48
CA CYS A 60 -6.66 4.42 -3.99
C CYS A 60 -6.75 4.27 -5.52
N LYS A 61 -5.62 4.31 -6.24
CA LYS A 61 -5.52 3.68 -7.55
C LYS A 61 -5.26 2.19 -7.34
N ARG A 62 -6.28 1.41 -6.97
CA ARG A 62 -6.32 0.07 -7.54
C ARG A 62 -6.39 0.30 -9.06
N PRO A 63 -5.42 -0.09 -9.89
CA PRO A 63 -5.85 -0.56 -11.19
C PRO A 63 -6.91 -1.62 -10.87
N ALA A 64 -8.10 -1.52 -11.47
CA ALA A 64 -9.00 -2.64 -11.52
C ALA A 64 -8.13 -3.85 -11.87
N GLN A 65 -8.04 -4.84 -10.97
CA GLN A 65 -7.24 -6.01 -11.26
C GLN A 65 -7.90 -6.72 -12.44
N THR A 66 -7.32 -6.52 -13.61
CA THR A 66 -7.06 -7.59 -14.56
C THR A 66 -5.82 -7.16 -15.32
N GLU A 67 -4.67 -7.79 -15.03
CA GLU A 67 -3.79 -8.15 -16.13
C GLU A 67 -4.64 -9.01 -17.06
N SER A 68 -5.24 -8.39 -18.07
CA SER A 68 -5.79 -9.12 -19.18
C SER A 68 -4.61 -9.73 -19.90
N LYS A 69 -4.28 -11.00 -19.56
CA LYS A 69 -3.72 -11.90 -20.57
C LYS A 69 -4.71 -11.85 -21.72
N VAL A 70 -4.42 -11.04 -22.73
CA VAL A 70 -5.28 -10.90 -23.91
C VAL A 70 -5.36 -12.29 -24.52
N ARG A 71 -6.50 -12.96 -24.34
CA ARG A 71 -6.78 -14.23 -25.00
C ARG A 71 -7.19 -13.90 -26.43
N ILE A 72 -6.21 -13.75 -27.31
CA ILE A 72 -6.45 -13.64 -28.75
C ILE A 72 -6.94 -15.03 -29.21
N SER A 73 -8.12 -15.09 -29.84
CA SER A 73 -8.60 -16.33 -30.45
C SER A 73 -7.72 -16.68 -31.65
N ILE A 74 -7.48 -17.97 -31.89
CA ILE A 74 -6.73 -18.43 -33.08
C ILE A 74 -7.36 -17.87 -34.38
N LYS A 75 -8.69 -17.69 -34.40
CA LYS A 75 -9.40 -17.08 -35.55
C LYS A 75 -8.99 -15.63 -35.79
N ASP A 76 -8.76 -14.85 -34.73
CA ASP A 76 -8.37 -13.45 -34.83
C ASP A 76 -6.91 -13.32 -35.30
N TYR A 77 -6.03 -14.23 -34.86
CA TYR A 77 -4.65 -14.29 -35.35
C TYR A 77 -4.56 -14.63 -36.85
N ILE A 78 -5.38 -15.59 -37.32
CA ILE A 78 -5.42 -15.96 -38.74
C ILE A 78 -5.92 -14.79 -39.59
N ARG A 79 -6.96 -14.09 -39.13
CA ARG A 79 -7.53 -12.92 -39.83
C ARG A 79 -6.54 -11.77 -40.01
N MET A 80 -5.59 -11.61 -39.09
CA MET A 80 -4.55 -10.57 -39.19
C MET A 80 -3.38 -10.96 -40.10
N LYS A 81 -3.25 -12.23 -40.49
CA LYS A 81 -2.13 -12.77 -41.29
C LYS A 81 -2.50 -13.09 -42.73
N THR A 82 -3.76 -12.96 -43.10
CA THR A 82 -4.28 -12.94 -44.49
C THR A 82 -4.48 -11.51 -44.94
#